data_AF-A0A4R6BLA1-F1
#
_entry.id   AF-A0A4R6BLA1-F1
#
_cell.length_a   1.000
_cell.length_b   1.000
_cell.length_c   1.000
_cell.angle_alpha   90.00
_cell.angle_beta   90.00
_cell.angle_gamma   90.00
#
_symmetry.space_group_name_H-M   'P 1'
#
loop_
_entity.id
_entity.type
_entity.pdbx_description
1 polymer ?
#
loop_
_entity_poly.entity_id
_entity_poly.type
_entity_poly.pdbx_seq_one_letter_code
_entity_poly.pdbx_strand_id
1 'polypeptide(L)'
;MAHHLEKRLGSDTVQAQEKRYYLFKDGKERGNYRLRPDIVVRKNNETREVIIIDTKWKRLDSTGPSQADLYQMYAYYTRYHHHQQNVKKVVLLYPSSPLFKELQYVSRGLDMAEEAVVEVCYVDSLNPEWQGKLMKILE
;
A
#
# COMPACT_ATOMS: atom_id res chain seq x y z
N MET A 1 -5.44 -2.86 13.14
CA MET A 1 -4.11 -2.50 12.61
C MET A 1 -3.92 -1.00 12.47
N ALA A 2 -4.76 -0.28 11.70
CA ALA A 2 -4.64 1.19 11.55
C ALA A 2 -4.63 1.99 12.88
N HIS A 3 -5.53 1.68 13.82
CA HIS A 3 -5.53 2.32 15.14
C HIS A 3 -4.23 2.11 15.95
N HIS A 4 -3.56 0.97 15.77
CA HIS A 4 -2.27 0.71 16.41
C HIS A 4 -1.13 1.50 15.74
N LEU A 5 -1.24 1.73 14.43
CA LEU A 5 -0.29 2.55 13.67
C LEU A 5 -0.37 4.02 14.07
N GLU A 6 -1.58 4.58 14.18
CA GLU A 6 -1.80 5.97 14.62
C GLU A 6 -1.10 6.28 15.94
N LYS A 7 -1.18 5.37 16.91
CA LYS A 7 -0.56 5.57 18.23
C LYS A 7 0.97 5.51 18.21
N ARG A 8 1.59 4.85 17.21
CA ARG A 8 3.04 4.63 17.15
C ARG A 8 3.77 5.57 16.19
N LEU A 9 3.10 6.05 15.15
CA LEU A 9 3.75 6.87 14.12
C LEU A 9 3.84 8.36 14.47
N GLY A 10 3.55 8.73 15.72
CA GLY A 10 3.79 10.07 16.26
C GLY A 10 3.06 11.16 15.46
N SER A 11 3.83 11.90 14.65
CA SER A 11 3.36 13.04 13.87
C SER A 11 2.88 12.68 12.45
N ASP A 12 3.12 11.44 11.98
CA ASP A 12 2.62 10.98 10.68
C ASP A 12 1.09 10.89 10.68
N THR A 13 0.49 11.13 9.51
CA THR A 13 -0.96 10.97 9.34
C THR A 13 -1.27 9.57 8.83
N VAL A 14 -2.14 8.84 9.54
CA VAL A 14 -2.63 7.53 9.13
C VAL A 14 -4.12 7.63 8.83
N GLN A 15 -4.55 7.10 7.68
CA GLN A 15 -5.95 7.11 7.28
C GLN A 15 -6.38 5.69 6.92
N ALA A 16 -7.33 5.15 7.70
CA ALA A 16 -7.92 3.85 7.43
C ALA A 16 -9.04 3.96 6.37
N GLN A 17 -9.06 3.03 5.42
CA GLN A 17 -10.08 2.88 4.39
C GLN A 17 -10.35 4.19 3.63
N GLU A 18 -9.28 4.89 3.23
CA GLU A 18 -9.35 6.20 2.57
C GLU A 18 -10.16 6.08 1.27
N LYS A 19 -11.10 7.00 1.06
CA LYS A 19 -12.03 7.01 -0.10
C LYS A 19 -11.91 8.32 -0.90
N ARG A 20 -10.67 8.79 -1.07
CA ARG A 20 -10.39 10.13 -1.61
C ARG A 20 -10.47 10.21 -3.13
N TYR A 21 -9.98 9.17 -3.82
CA TYR A 21 -9.84 9.20 -5.27
C TYR A 21 -10.72 8.16 -5.97
N TYR A 22 -11.10 8.47 -7.20
CA TYR A 22 -11.82 7.56 -8.10
C TYR A 22 -10.92 7.18 -9.26
N LEU A 23 -10.93 5.91 -9.63
CA LEU A 23 -10.25 5.39 -10.82
C LEU A 23 -10.89 5.99 -12.09
N PHE A 24 -12.21 5.90 -12.18
CA PHE A 24 -13.00 6.52 -13.24
C PHE A 24 -14.14 7.35 -12.64
N LYS A 25 -14.41 8.50 -13.24
CA LYS A 25 -15.61 9.29 -13.02
C LYS A 25 -16.44 9.16 -14.28
N ASP A 26 -17.69 8.69 -14.17
CA ASP A 26 -18.66 9.05 -15.21
C ASP A 26 -18.94 10.56 -15.05
N GLY A 27 -19.53 11.23 -16.04
CA GLY A 27 -19.76 12.69 -16.00
C GLY A 27 -20.62 13.20 -14.82
N LYS A 28 -20.97 12.36 -13.84
CA LYS A 28 -21.60 12.72 -12.57
C LYS A 28 -20.56 12.63 -11.44
N GLU A 29 -20.65 13.51 -10.44
CA GLU A 29 -19.70 13.55 -9.31
C GLU A 29 -19.64 12.26 -8.46
N ARG A 30 -20.56 11.31 -8.70
CA ARG A 30 -20.60 10.00 -8.05
C ARG A 30 -19.94 8.95 -8.95
N GLY A 31 -18.61 8.89 -8.92
CA GLY A 31 -17.88 7.84 -9.64
C GLY A 31 -18.15 6.45 -9.06
N ASN A 32 -18.50 5.47 -9.90
CA ASN A 32 -18.74 4.08 -9.49
C ASN A 32 -17.45 3.31 -9.14
N TYR A 33 -16.28 3.86 -9.49
CA TYR A 33 -14.98 3.18 -9.38
C TYR A 33 -14.09 3.87 -8.36
N ARG A 34 -14.51 3.88 -7.09
CA ARG A 34 -13.74 4.53 -6.03
C ARG A 34 -12.57 3.64 -5.58
N LEU A 35 -11.39 4.23 -5.44
CA LEU A 35 -10.26 3.57 -4.80
C LEU A 35 -10.48 3.53 -3.29
N ARG A 36 -10.11 2.41 -2.68
CA ARG A 36 -10.26 2.19 -1.23
C ARG A 36 -9.08 1.38 -0.69
N PRO A 37 -7.88 1.97 -0.64
CA PRO A 37 -6.80 1.35 0.11
C PRO A 37 -7.19 1.17 1.58
N ASP A 38 -6.74 0.09 2.22
CA ASP A 38 -7.04 -0.17 3.62
C ASP A 38 -6.37 0.83 4.56
N ILE A 39 -5.16 1.27 4.23
CA ILE A 39 -4.39 2.22 5.04
C ILE A 39 -3.57 3.12 4.11
N VAL A 40 -3.60 4.42 4.38
CA VAL A 40 -2.69 5.40 3.78
C VAL A 40 -1.90 6.06 4.90
N VAL A 41 -0.57 5.99 4.82
CA VAL A 41 0.35 6.65 5.75
C VAL A 41 1.02 7.80 5.01
N ARG A 42 1.02 8.98 5.62
CA ARG A 42 1.65 10.20 5.10
C ARG A 42 2.69 10.66 6.11
N LYS A 43 3.95 10.65 5.68
CA LYS A 43 5.07 11.06 6.52
C LYS A 43 5.01 12.54 6.81
N ASN A 44 5.17 12.90 8.07
CA ASN A 44 5.27 14.29 8.49
C ASN A 44 6.73 14.72 8.60
N ASN A 45 7.41 14.68 7.46
CA ASN A 45 8.80 15.08 7.27
C ASN A 45 8.92 15.94 5.99
N GLU A 46 10.13 16.38 5.67
CA GLU A 46 10.39 17.23 4.50
C GLU A 46 10.01 16.55 3.18
N THR A 47 10.20 15.23 3.07
CA THR A 47 9.91 14.46 1.86
C THR A 47 8.42 14.23 1.64
N ARG A 48 7.60 14.27 2.71
CA ARG A 48 6.14 14.06 2.69
C ARG A 48 5.74 12.76 1.96
N GLU A 49 6.55 11.72 2.13
CA GLU A 49 6.33 10.42 1.51
C GLU A 49 4.98 9.81 1.89
N VAL A 50 4.37 9.13 0.93
CA VAL A 50 3.10 8.43 1.09
C VAL A 50 3.34 6.94 0.87
N ILE A 51 2.87 6.15 1.83
CA ILE A 51 2.88 4.68 1.78
C ILE A 51 1.42 4.22 1.82
N ILE A 52 1.02 3.42 0.83
CA ILE A 52 -0.34 2.89 0.73
C ILE A 52 -0.28 1.40 1.02
N ILE A 53 -1.12 0.90 1.93
CA ILE A 53 -1.16 -0.51 2.32
C ILE A 53 -2.57 -1.06 2.04
N ASP A 54 -2.62 -2.21 1.39
CA ASP A 54 -3.83 -3.02 1.20
C ASP A 54 -3.62 -4.37 1.88
N THR A 55 -4.56 -4.77 2.74
CA THR A 55 -4.45 -6.01 3.51
C THR A 55 -5.19 -7.13 2.82
N LYS A 56 -4.56 -8.29 2.70
CA LYS A 56 -5.15 -9.48 2.10
C LYS A 56 -5.39 -10.51 3.18
N TRP A 57 -6.56 -11.15 3.18
CA TRP A 57 -6.94 -12.11 4.23
C TRP A 57 -6.66 -13.56 3.83
N LYS A 58 -6.19 -13.78 2.59
CA LYS A 58 -5.81 -15.08 2.05
C LYS A 58 -4.33 -15.37 2.33
N ARG A 59 -3.95 -16.64 2.40
CA ARG A 59 -2.53 -17.03 2.37
C ARG A 59 -2.00 -16.87 0.94
N LEU A 60 -0.77 -16.39 0.82
CA LEU A 60 -0.08 -16.43 -0.46
C LEU A 60 0.55 -17.81 -0.65
N ASP A 61 0.25 -18.43 -1.80
CA ASP A 61 0.92 -19.64 -2.23
C ASP A 61 2.32 -19.29 -2.82
N SER A 62 3.01 -20.30 -3.35
CA SER A 62 4.34 -20.13 -3.94
C SER A 62 4.36 -19.32 -5.24
N THR A 63 3.19 -19.00 -5.83
CA THR A 63 3.09 -18.29 -7.12
C THR A 63 3.08 -16.77 -6.96
N GLY A 64 2.84 -16.28 -5.75
CA GLY A 64 2.85 -14.85 -5.44
C GLY A 64 1.48 -14.19 -5.51
N PRO A 65 1.42 -12.84 -5.47
CA PRO A 65 0.16 -12.10 -5.50
C PRO A 65 -0.56 -12.33 -6.83
N SER A 66 -1.89 -12.30 -6.80
CA SER A 66 -2.65 -12.42 -8.04
C SER A 66 -2.43 -11.20 -8.93
N GLN A 67 -2.57 -11.38 -10.25
CA GLN A 67 -2.50 -10.28 -11.21
C GLN A 67 -3.49 -9.15 -10.88
N ALA A 68 -4.68 -9.50 -10.39
CA ALA A 68 -5.67 -8.53 -9.94
C ALA A 68 -5.20 -7.71 -8.74
N ASP A 69 -4.50 -8.33 -7.79
CA ASP A 69 -3.90 -7.62 -6.65
C ASP A 69 -2.80 -6.65 -7.15
N LEU A 70 -1.91 -7.09 -8.05
CA LEU A 70 -0.88 -6.23 -8.63
C LEU A 70 -1.46 -5.04 -9.40
N TYR A 71 -2.51 -5.27 -10.19
CA TYR A 71 -3.20 -4.20 -10.93
C TYR A 71 -3.89 -3.21 -10.00
N GLN A 72 -4.48 -3.68 -8.91
CA GLN A 72 -5.04 -2.82 -7.88
C GLN A 72 -3.96 -1.93 -7.26
N MET A 73 -2.79 -2.50 -6.92
CA MET A 73 -1.68 -1.75 -6.36
C MET A 73 -1.13 -0.71 -7.33
N TYR A 74 -0.97 -1.06 -8.60
CA TYR A 74 -0.55 -0.12 -9.65
C TYR A 74 -1.56 1.03 -9.81
N ALA A 75 -2.86 0.74 -9.77
CA ALA A 75 -3.91 1.75 -9.80
C ALA A 75 -3.86 2.69 -8.58
N TYR A 76 -3.56 2.17 -7.39
CA TYR A 76 -3.36 3.00 -6.20
C TYR A 76 -2.14 3.92 -6.35
N TYR A 77 -0.99 3.35 -6.73
CA TYR A 77 0.25 4.12 -6.92
C TYR A 77 0.02 5.27 -7.91
N THR A 78 -0.37 4.92 -9.14
CA THR A 78 -0.52 5.89 -10.24
C THR A 78 -1.57 6.93 -9.93
N ARG A 79 -2.71 6.56 -9.33
CA ARG A 79 -3.76 7.52 -9.05
C ARG A 79 -3.36 8.51 -7.96
N TYR A 80 -2.72 8.07 -6.89
CA TYR A 80 -2.24 8.98 -5.85
C TYR A 80 -1.12 9.88 -6.40
N HIS A 81 -0.21 9.32 -7.19
CA HIS A 81 0.84 10.07 -7.87
C HIS A 81 0.27 11.16 -8.81
N HIS A 82 -0.76 10.85 -9.62
CA HIS A 82 -1.45 11.84 -10.46
C HIS A 82 -2.12 12.97 -9.65
N HIS A 83 -2.43 12.74 -8.37
CA HIS A 83 -2.90 13.77 -7.44
C HIS A 83 -1.75 14.41 -6.64
N GLN A 84 -0.55 14.43 -7.24
CA GLN A 84 0.66 15.09 -6.72
C GLN A 84 1.06 14.62 -5.32
N GLN A 85 0.72 13.38 -4.97
CA GLN A 85 1.20 12.74 -3.75
C GLN A 85 2.58 12.15 -4.01
N ASN A 86 3.54 12.36 -3.11
CA ASN A 86 4.85 11.73 -3.19
C ASN A 86 4.76 10.25 -2.76
N VAL A 87 4.23 9.39 -3.63
CA VAL A 87 4.05 7.97 -3.32
C VAL A 87 5.39 7.26 -3.37
N LYS A 88 5.92 6.88 -2.21
CA LYS A 88 7.17 6.11 -2.11
C LYS A 88 6.97 4.69 -2.62
N LYS A 89 5.94 4.03 -2.11
CA LYS A 89 5.63 2.63 -2.38
C LYS A 89 4.19 2.29 -2.01
N VAL A 90 3.71 1.19 -2.57
CA VAL A 90 2.45 0.57 -2.18
C VAL A 90 2.70 -0.87 -1.73
N VAL A 91 1.99 -1.33 -0.71
CA VAL A 91 2.30 -2.57 0.02
C VAL A 91 1.09 -3.49 0.02
N LEU A 92 1.27 -4.73 -0.41
CA LEU A 92 0.35 -5.83 -0.16
C LEU A 92 0.77 -6.53 1.13
N LEU A 93 -0.09 -6.44 2.15
CA LEU A 93 0.18 -7.02 3.46
C LEU A 93 -0.64 -8.29 3.69
N TYR A 94 0.05 -9.42 3.79
CA TYR A 94 -0.53 -10.74 4.01
C TYR A 94 -0.33 -11.21 5.46
N PRO A 95 -1.24 -12.02 6.04
CA PRO A 95 -1.20 -12.40 7.46
C PRO A 95 -0.11 -13.44 7.81
N SER A 96 0.41 -14.21 6.84
CA SER A 96 1.57 -15.09 6.99
C SER A 96 1.72 -15.94 5.73
N SER A 97 2.94 -16.25 5.33
CA SER A 97 3.23 -17.36 4.42
C SER A 97 4.54 -18.03 4.84
N PRO A 98 4.54 -19.34 5.15
CA PRO A 98 5.78 -20.09 5.38
C PRO A 98 6.55 -20.37 4.09
N LEU A 99 5.97 -20.07 2.92
CA LEU A 99 6.47 -20.53 1.61
C LEU A 99 6.93 -19.40 0.69
N PHE A 100 6.70 -18.14 1.05
CA PHE A 100 6.96 -17.01 0.16
C PHE A 100 7.81 -15.95 0.85
N LYS A 101 8.93 -15.60 0.21
CA LYS A 101 9.81 -14.53 0.66
C LYS A 101 9.24 -13.18 0.28
N GLU A 102 9.55 -12.14 1.04
CA GLU A 102 9.16 -10.78 0.65
C GLU A 102 9.73 -10.44 -0.73
N LEU A 103 8.91 -9.84 -1.58
CA LEU A 103 9.25 -9.51 -2.96
C LEU A 103 8.87 -8.07 -3.27
N GLN A 104 9.61 -7.49 -4.20
CA GLN A 104 9.36 -6.16 -4.74
C GLN A 104 9.13 -6.27 -6.25
N TYR A 105 8.06 -5.66 -6.73
CA TYR A 105 7.76 -5.48 -8.14
C TYR A 105 7.92 -4.00 -8.48
N VAL A 106 8.72 -3.71 -9.50
CA VAL A 106 9.00 -2.32 -9.93
C VAL A 106 8.57 -2.17 -11.38
N SER A 107 7.61 -1.27 -11.64
CA SER A 107 7.30 -0.78 -12.98
C SER A 107 8.37 0.23 -13.39
N ARG A 108 8.83 0.15 -14.64
CA ARG A 108 9.84 1.07 -15.18
C ARG A 108 9.34 1.71 -16.46
N GLY A 109 9.59 3.02 -16.57
CA GLY A 109 9.33 3.79 -17.78
C GLY A 109 10.30 3.45 -18.91
N LEU A 110 10.10 4.08 -20.07
CA LEU A 110 10.98 3.93 -21.24
C LEU A 110 12.42 4.39 -20.97
N ASP A 111 12.58 5.35 -20.06
CA ASP A 111 13.86 5.87 -19.56
C ASP A 111 14.44 5.04 -18.40
N MET A 112 13.83 3.89 -18.10
CA MET A 112 14.15 3.03 -16.96
C MET A 112 13.92 3.67 -15.58
N ALA A 113 13.27 4.83 -15.50
CA ALA A 113 12.87 5.43 -14.23
C ALA A 113 11.81 4.58 -13.54
N GLU A 114 11.86 4.51 -12.21
CA GLU A 114 10.86 3.77 -11.43
C GLU A 114 9.53 4.52 -11.43
N GLU A 115 8.49 3.86 -11.93
CA GLU A 115 7.15 4.45 -12.04
C GLU A 115 6.16 3.92 -11.01
N ALA A 116 6.37 2.71 -10.49
CA ALA A 116 5.54 2.17 -9.42
C ALA A 116 6.30 1.07 -8.67
N VAL A 117 6.33 1.16 -7.33
CA VAL A 117 6.96 0.17 -6.46
C VAL A 117 5.89 -0.53 -5.64
N VAL A 118 5.73 -1.84 -5.87
CA VAL A 118 4.81 -2.72 -5.13
C VAL A 118 5.63 -3.67 -4.26
N GLU A 119 5.49 -3.56 -2.95
CA GLU A 119 6.09 -4.48 -2.00
C GLU A 119 5.07 -5.51 -1.50
N VAL A 120 5.48 -6.77 -1.44
CA VAL A 120 4.68 -7.87 -0.88
C VAL A 120 5.29 -8.26 0.46
N CYS A 121 4.57 -7.96 1.52
CA CYS A 121 5.02 -8.15 2.90
C CYS A 121 4.09 -9.09 3.66
N TYR A 122 4.61 -9.66 4.75
CA TYR A 122 3.88 -10.54 5.64
C TYR A 122 3.88 -10.03 7.06
N VAL A 123 2.79 -10.21 7.80
CA VAL A 123 2.72 -9.89 9.22
C VAL A 123 1.97 -10.98 9.95
N ASP A 124 2.69 -11.80 10.72
CA ASP A 124 2.06 -12.78 11.59
C ASP A 124 1.50 -12.08 12.83
N SER A 125 0.19 -11.87 12.87
CA SER A 125 -0.47 -11.23 14.02
C SER A 125 -0.33 -12.01 15.33
N LEU A 126 0.02 -13.30 15.27
CA LEU A 126 0.26 -14.13 16.45
C LEU A 126 1.69 -13.97 16.99
N ASN A 127 2.61 -13.45 16.18
CA ASN A 127 3.97 -13.16 16.61
C ASN A 127 4.00 -11.80 17.34
N PRO A 128 4.39 -11.72 18.63
CA PRO A 128 4.43 -10.47 19.39
C PRO A 128 5.24 -9.33 18.74
N GLU A 129 6.20 -9.65 17.86
CA GLU A 129 7.05 -8.69 17.16
C GLU A 129 6.43 -8.12 15.88
N TRP A 130 5.20 -8.51 15.53
CA TRP A 130 4.51 -8.07 14.31
C TRP A 130 4.49 -6.55 14.15
N GLN A 131 4.44 -5.82 15.26
CA GLN A 131 4.48 -4.36 15.29
C GLN A 131 5.82 -3.80 14.81
N GLY A 132 6.95 -4.41 15.20
CA GLY A 132 8.27 -4.00 14.75
C GLY A 132 8.45 -4.23 13.25
N LYS A 133 7.92 -5.35 12.74
CA LYS A 133 7.91 -5.62 11.31
C LYS A 133 7.11 -4.58 10.52
N LEU A 134 5.94 -4.21 11.03
CA LEU A 134 5.10 -3.17 10.45
C LEU A 134 5.81 -1.80 10.41
N MET A 135 6.60 -1.46 11.44
CA MET A 135 7.38 -0.22 11.45
C MET A 135 8.47 -0.22 10.38
N LYS A 136 9.18 -1.35 10.17
CA LYS A 136 10.16 -1.48 9.09
C LYS A 136 9.56 -1.32 7.69
N ILE A 137 8.32 -1.78 7.48
CA ILE A 137 7.60 -1.58 6.22
C ILE A 137 7.35 -0.08 5.98
N LEU A 138 7.20 0.70 7.04
CA LEU A 138 6.89 2.13 7.00
C LEU A 138 8.11 3.04 6.99
N GLU A 139 9.32 2.50 7.08
CA GLU A 139 10.59 3.19 6.83
C GLU A 139 10.84 3.32 5.32
#